data_AF-A0A0F5PJN3-F1
#
_entry.id   AF-A0A0F5PJN3-F1
#
_cell.length_a   1.000
_cell.length_b   1.000
_cell.length_c   1.000
_cell.angle_alpha   90.00
_cell.angle_beta   90.00
_cell.angle_gamma   90.00
#
_symmetry.space_group_name_H-M   'P 1'
#
loop_
_entity.id
_entity.type
_entity.pdbx_description
1 polymer ?
#
loop_
_entity_poly.entity_id
_entity_poly.type
_entity_poly.pdbx_seq_one_letter_code
_entity_poly.pdbx_strand_id
1 'polypeptide(L)' 'MMCAWGYRADVFIWGIIWSAIEIGLIIVAIYFIISSFRGTRSRSHKSDALEILKERYARGEISEEEYLERKKILEEK' A
#
# COMPACT_ATOMS: atom_id res chain seq x y z
N MET A 1 31.65 45.29 15.29
CA MET A 1 31.95 43.91 14.86
C MET A 1 31.05 42.94 15.64
N MET A 2 29.77 42.81 15.26
CA MET A 2 28.79 42.00 16.01
C MET A 2 27.87 41.15 15.11
N CYS A 3 28.00 41.22 13.78
CA CYS A 3 27.01 40.62 12.87
C CYS A 3 27.38 39.21 12.36
N ALA A 4 28.54 38.65 12.73
CA ALA A 4 29.04 37.39 12.18
C ALA A 4 28.46 36.11 12.83
N TRP A 5 27.71 36.23 13.92
CA TRP A 5 27.12 35.08 14.63
C TRP A 5 25.77 34.62 14.05
N GLY A 6 25.04 35.50 13.34
CA GLY A 6 23.77 35.17 12.70
C GLY A 6 23.94 34.33 11.42
N TYR A 7 25.00 34.62 10.64
CA TYR A 7 25.33 33.98 9.36
C TYR A 7 25.84 32.53 9.45
N ARG A 8 25.97 31.99 10.67
CA ARG A 8 26.26 30.57 10.87
C ARG A 8 24.98 29.79 11.15
N ALA A 9 24.03 30.37 11.87
CA ALA A 9 22.80 29.66 12.26
C ALA A 9 21.81 29.57 11.09
N ASP A 10 21.71 30.60 10.26
CA ASP A 10 20.92 30.64 9.04
C ASP A 10 21.34 29.55 8.03
N VAL A 11 22.63 29.36 7.77
CA VAL A 11 23.12 28.31 6.86
C VAL A 11 22.86 26.90 7.38
N PHE A 12 22.89 26.68 8.70
CA PHE A 12 22.51 25.40 9.28
C PHE A 12 21.00 25.14 9.16
N ILE A 13 20.17 26.15 9.41
CA ILE A 13 18.71 26.02 9.30
C ILE A 13 18.29 25.77 7.84
N TRP A 14 18.87 26.51 6.89
CA TRP A 14 18.62 26.29 5.47
C TRP A 14 19.08 24.91 4.99
N GLY A 15 20.23 24.43 5.47
CA GLY A 15 20.72 23.08 5.17
C GLY A 15 19.78 21.98 5.70
N ILE A 16 19.27 22.13 6.93
CA ILE A 16 18.32 21.17 7.51
C ILE A 16 17.01 21.14 6.72
N ILE A 17 16.48 22.30 6.31
CA ILE A 17 15.24 22.37 5.53
C ILE A 17 15.41 21.65 4.19
N TRP A 18 16.51 21.88 3.47
CA TRP A 18 16.80 21.17 2.22
C TRP A 18 16.93 19.66 2.42
N SER A 19 17.61 19.22 3.49
CA SER A 19 17.75 17.80 3.80
C SER A 19 16.42 17.13 4.17
N ALA A 20 15.52 17.85 4.85
CA ALA A 20 14.21 17.35 5.23
C ALA A 20 13.30 17.17 4.01
N ILE A 21 13.44 18.03 2.99
CA ILE A 21 12.70 17.91 1.73
C ILE A 21 13.12 16.62 0.99
N GLU A 22 14.42 16.34 0.92
CA GLU A 22 14.95 15.15 0.24
C GLU A 22 14.47 13.86 0.91
N ILE A 23 14.54 13.80 2.25
CA ILE A 23 14.04 12.68 3.05
C ILE A 23 12.52 12.54 2.92
N GLY A 24 11.79 13.66 2.94
CA GLY A 24 10.34 13.68 2.76
C GLY A 24 9.91 13.09 1.42
N LEU A 25 10.64 13.39 0.35
CA LEU A 25 10.37 12.87 -1.00
C LEU A 25 10.54 11.35 -1.06
N ILE A 26 11.59 10.82 -0.42
CA ILE A 26 11.82 9.36 -0.30
C ILE A 26 10.68 8.69 0.48
N ILE A 27 10.24 9.27 1.60
CA ILE A 27 9.14 8.74 2.40
C ILE A 27 7.84 8.72 1.59
N VAL A 28 7.52 9.79 0.86
CA VAL A 28 6.32 9.84 0.01
C VAL A 28 6.39 8.80 -1.11
N ALA A 29 7.54 8.63 -1.75
CA ALA A 29 7.73 7.62 -2.79
C ALA A 29 7.51 6.19 -2.25
N ILE A 30 8.12 5.86 -1.10
CA ILE A 30 7.94 4.55 -0.44
C ILE A 30 6.48 4.37 -0.01
N TYR A 31 5.85 5.41 0.56
CA TYR A 31 4.45 5.37 0.96
C TYR A 31 3.53 5.14 -0.24
N PHE A 32 3.79 5.80 -1.37
CA PHE A 32 3.01 5.63 -2.59
C PHE A 32 3.15 4.21 -3.16
N ILE A 33 4.37 3.66 -3.20
CA ILE A 33 4.61 2.27 -3.60
C ILE A 33 3.83 1.31 -2.68
N ILE A 34 4.03 1.40 -1.36
CA ILE A 34 3.35 0.53 -0.39
C ILE A 34 1.82 0.71 -0.46
N SER A 35 1.33 1.93 -0.64
CA SER A 35 -0.09 2.24 -0.78
C SER A 35 -0.67 1.69 -2.08
N SER A 36 0.06 1.72 -3.20
CA SER A 36 -0.36 1.06 -4.44
C SER A 36 -0.45 -0.45 -4.28
N PHE A 37 0.49 -1.07 -3.56
CA PHE A 37 0.44 -2.50 -3.24
C PHE A 37 -0.63 -2.87 -2.20
N ARG A 38 -0.99 -1.96 -1.29
CA ARG A 38 -2.08 -2.18 -0.30
C ARG A 38 -3.46 -1.80 -0.84
N GLY A 39 -3.54 -0.86 -1.77
CA GLY A 39 -4.76 -0.40 -2.43
C GLY A 39 -5.33 -1.44 -3.41
N THR A 40 -4.49 -2.33 -3.93
CA THR A 40 -4.95 -3.52 -4.68
C THR A 40 -5.45 -4.63 -3.76
N ARG A 41 -5.06 -4.66 -2.47
CA ARG A 41 -5.42 -5.74 -1.53
C ARG A 41 -6.89 -5.71 -1.07
N SER A 42 -7.56 -4.57 -1.19
CA SER A 42 -9.01 -4.48 -0.92
C SER A 42 -9.85 -5.10 -2.04
N ARG A 43 -9.38 -5.02 -3.30
CA ARG A 43 -10.00 -5.72 -4.44
C ARG A 43 -9.50 -7.17 -4.55
N SER A 44 -8.29 -7.45 -4.06
CA SER A 44 -7.68 -8.79 -4.05
C SER A 44 -8.39 -9.75 -3.10
N HIS A 45 -8.99 -9.30 -2.00
CA HIS A 45 -9.67 -10.24 -1.08
C HIS A 45 -10.82 -10.99 -1.76
N LYS A 46 -11.53 -10.34 -2.70
CA LYS A 46 -12.61 -10.96 -3.47
C LYS A 46 -12.06 -11.91 -4.55
N SER A 47 -10.97 -11.53 -5.23
CA SER A 47 -10.33 -12.39 -6.23
C SER A 47 -9.62 -13.59 -5.59
N ASP A 48 -8.90 -13.40 -4.49
CA ASP A 48 -8.21 -14.45 -3.75
C ASP A 48 -9.23 -15.46 -3.19
N ALA A 49 -10.37 -14.99 -2.65
CA ALA A 49 -11.42 -15.88 -2.15
C ALA A 49 -12.05 -16.72 -3.27
N LEU A 50 -12.32 -16.12 -4.45
CA LEU A 50 -12.85 -16.84 -5.61
C LEU A 50 -11.82 -17.81 -6.21
N GLU A 51 -10.54 -17.43 -6.23
CA GLU A 51 -9.44 -18.25 -6.74
C GLU A 51 -9.21 -19.47 -5.83
N ILE A 52 -9.23 -19.29 -4.51
CA ILE A 52 -9.20 -20.38 -3.53
C ILE A 52 -10.42 -21.30 -3.69
N LEU A 53 -11.62 -20.75 -3.91
CA LEU A 53 -12.84 -21.53 -4.12
C LEU A 53 -12.73 -22.40 -5.39
N LYS A 54 -12.22 -21.82 -6.48
CA LYS A 54 -12.02 -22.49 -7.76
C LYS A 54 -10.99 -23.61 -7.67
N GLU A 55 -9.90 -23.41 -6.91
CA GLU A 55 -8.89 -24.45 -6.71
C GLU A 55 -9.46 -25.66 -5.96
N ARG A 56 -10.28 -25.45 -4.94
CA ARG A 56 -10.93 -26.55 -4.18
C ARG A 56 -11.94 -27.32 -5.03
N TYR A 57 -12.67 -26.63 -5.91
CA TYR A 57 -13.55 -27.26 -6.88
C TYR A 57 -12.76 -28.12 -7.88
N ALA A 58 -11.65 -27.60 -8.40
CA ALA A 58 -10.78 -28.35 -9.32
C ALA A 58 -10.13 -29.57 -8.66
N ARG A 59 -9.86 -29.51 -7.35
CA ARG A 59 -9.40 -30.65 -6.54
C ARG A 59 -10.53 -31.65 -6.21
N GLY A 60 -11.78 -31.32 -6.49
CA GLY A 60 -12.95 -32.14 -6.16
C GLY A 60 -13.27 -32.19 -4.66
N GLU A 61 -12.74 -31.25 -3.86
CA GLU A 61 -12.99 -31.17 -2.41
C GLU A 61 -14.37 -30.58 -2.08
N ILE A 62 -14.99 -29.90 -3.04
CA ILE A 62 -16.33 -29.31 -2.93
C ILE A 62 -17.17 -29.70 -4.15
N SER A 63 -18.47 -29.89 -3.96
CA SER A 63 -19.41 -30.16 -5.05
C SER A 63 -19.72 -28.90 -5.87
N GLU A 64 -20.24 -29.08 -7.09
CA GLU A 64 -20.65 -27.99 -7.97
C GLU A 64 -21.72 -27.09 -7.33
N GLU A 65 -22.67 -27.70 -6.62
CA GLU A 65 -23.74 -26.98 -5.91
C GLU A 65 -23.16 -26.05 -4.83
N GLU A 66 -22.21 -26.55 -4.03
CA GLU A 66 -21.59 -25.78 -2.96
C GLU A 66 -20.68 -24.66 -3.51
N TYR A 67 -20.04 -24.90 -4.65
CA TYR A 67 -19.28 -23.88 -5.38
C TYR A 67 -20.19 -22.75 -5.90
N LEU A 68 -21.33 -23.09 -6.50
CA LEU A 68 -22.26 -22.10 -7.06
C LEU A 68 -22.92 -21.23 -5.98
N GLU A 69 -23.27 -21.82 -4.84
CA GLU A 69 -23.86 -21.09 -3.72
C GLU A 69 -22.87 -20.07 -3.12
N ARG A 70 -21.64 -20.52 -2.84
CA ARG A 70 -20.58 -19.66 -2.30
C ARG A 70 -20.12 -18.59 -3.30
N LYS A 71 -20.09 -18.92 -4.59
CA LYS A 71 -19.77 -17.95 -5.66
C LYS A 71 -20.81 -16.83 -5.72
N LYS A 72 -22.10 -17.14 -5.66
CA LYS A 72 -23.18 -16.13 -5.63
C LYS A 72 -23.06 -15.20 -4.42
N ILE A 73 -22.88 -15.77 -3.23
CA ILE A 73 -22.73 -15.00 -1.98
C ILE A 73 -21.53 -14.04 -2.05
N LEU A 74 -20.43 -14.49 -2.65
CA LEU A 74 -19.25 -13.64 -2.85
C LEU A 74 -19.49 -12.58 -3.91
N GLU A 75 -20.13 -12.89 -5.05
CA GLU A 75 -20.41 -11.92 -6.11
C GLU A 75 -21.38 -10.82 -5.69
N GLU A 76 -22.39 -11.13 -4.87
CA GLU A 76 -23.46 -10.21 -4.44
C GLU A 76 -23.05 -9.17 -3.37
N LYS A 77 -21.84 -9.28 -2.81
CA LYS A 77 -21.28 -8.38 -1.80
C LYS A 77 -20.28 -7.37 -2.38
#